data_AF-A0A1I6E4M0-F1
#
_entry.id   AF-A0A1I6E4M0-F1
#
_cell.length_a   1.000
_cell.length_b   1.000
_cell.length_c   1.000
_cell.angle_alpha   90.00
_cell.angle_beta   90.00
_cell.angle_gamma   90.00
#
_symmetry.space_group_name_H-M   'P 1'
#
loop_
_entity.id
_entity.type
_entity.pdbx_description
1 polymer ?
#
loop_
_entity_poly.entity_id
_entity_poly.type
_entity_poly.pdbx_seq_one_letter_code
_entity_poly.pdbx_strand_id
1 'polypeptide(L)'
;MSGKDKTKVLPVHERCRKIFGNAQPVKNVWEHEFDYDDAKLCALAATDWQLITGAQLRRLYLHNLSYNEPMQPELFRYLFPLCLATWHEEVIKKGHGCTMEFFLHALRRPFLWQEMMNSRQRQHVKRFIVDTIIARMERERGEQPGISWLLLLNETGGVAPVIADIWREWWQLDTPGKAVCLIIYAAFLVYPPGDVPVSPGDRTFFTVTLFYDFPWLAENLAFLQSVLTVDSLLTGIEAAVSMLHDCSEEALARRVAQDARNSREIIAIQIEDLLEELAR
;
A
#
# COMPACT_ATOMS: atom_id res chain seq x y z
N MET A 1 7.78 -11.74 42.11
CA MET A 1 6.81 -11.98 41.02
C MET A 1 6.85 -10.78 40.08
N SER A 2 7.63 -10.87 39.00
CA SER A 2 7.76 -9.79 38.02
C SER A 2 6.59 -9.85 37.06
N GLY A 3 5.67 -8.88 37.17
CA GLY A 3 4.59 -8.70 36.21
C GLY A 3 5.18 -8.32 34.86
N LYS A 4 5.07 -9.21 33.87
CA LYS A 4 5.30 -8.85 32.48
C LYS A 4 4.21 -7.86 32.09
N ASP A 5 4.60 -6.61 31.92
CA ASP A 5 3.78 -5.57 31.31
C ASP A 5 3.42 -6.03 29.90
N LYS A 6 2.21 -6.59 29.74
CA LYS A 6 1.67 -6.93 28.42
C LYS A 6 1.29 -5.60 27.80
N THR A 7 2.19 -5.03 27.00
CA THR A 7 1.94 -3.84 26.20
C THR A 7 0.62 -4.03 25.46
N LYS A 8 -0.44 -3.37 25.92
CA LYS A 8 -1.78 -3.49 25.33
C LYS A 8 -1.67 -2.93 23.91
N VAL A 9 -1.83 -3.79 22.90
CA VAL A 9 -1.86 -3.37 21.50
C VAL A 9 -3.09 -2.48 21.32
N LEU A 10 -2.86 -1.21 21.00
CA LEU A 10 -3.94 -0.25 20.77
C LEU A 10 -4.68 -0.60 19.46
N PRO A 11 -6.03 -0.45 19.43
CA PRO A 11 -6.80 -0.50 18.19
C PRO A 11 -6.21 0.43 17.11
N VAL A 12 -6.37 0.08 15.83
CA VAL A 12 -5.76 0.81 14.70
C VAL A 12 -6.15 2.28 14.66
N HIS A 13 -7.40 2.62 14.94
CA HIS A 13 -7.90 3.99 15.03
C HIS A 13 -7.18 4.78 16.13
N GLU A 14 -6.99 4.19 17.32
CA GLU A 14 -6.24 4.84 18.41
C GLU A 14 -4.76 5.03 18.06
N ARG A 15 -4.14 4.05 17.39
CA ARG A 15 -2.75 4.17 16.90
C ARG A 15 -2.61 5.33 15.92
N CYS A 16 -3.52 5.43 14.94
CA CYS A 16 -3.47 6.50 13.94
C CYS A 16 -3.72 7.87 14.56
N ARG A 17 -4.75 8.00 15.42
CA ARG A 17 -5.03 9.25 16.14
C ARG A 17 -3.85 9.72 16.99
N LYS A 18 -3.13 8.78 17.63
CA LYS A 18 -1.96 9.09 18.45
C LYS A 18 -0.83 9.75 17.64
N ILE A 19 -0.67 9.41 16.35
CA ILE A 19 0.30 10.08 15.45
C ILE A 19 0.02 11.59 15.38
N PHE A 20 -1.26 11.97 15.44
CA PHE A 20 -1.73 13.35 15.34
C PHE A 20 -2.10 13.96 16.71
N GLY A 21 -1.61 13.37 17.79
CA GLY A 21 -1.78 13.90 19.14
C GLY A 21 -3.17 13.72 19.74
N ASN A 22 -3.97 12.76 19.22
CA ASN A 22 -5.35 12.52 19.66
C ASN A 22 -6.22 13.79 19.61
N ALA A 23 -6.19 14.48 18.47
CA ALA A 23 -7.01 15.65 18.22
C ALA A 23 -8.48 15.38 18.59
N GLN A 24 -9.11 16.42 19.11
CA GLN A 24 -10.51 16.42 19.55
C GLN A 24 -11.43 16.88 18.41
N PRO A 25 -12.74 16.57 18.47
CA PRO A 25 -13.71 17.09 17.51
C PRO A 25 -13.60 18.61 17.33
N VAL A 26 -13.71 19.06 16.08
CA VAL A 26 -13.53 20.47 15.69
C VAL A 26 -14.88 21.15 15.62
N LYS A 27 -15.08 22.18 16.44
CA LYS A 27 -16.36 22.90 16.55
C LYS A 27 -16.55 23.98 15.49
N ASN A 28 -15.46 24.64 15.11
CA ASN A 28 -15.46 25.74 14.15
C ASN A 28 -14.73 25.28 12.90
N VAL A 29 -15.48 24.92 11.86
CA VAL A 29 -14.94 24.55 10.57
C VAL A 29 -15.08 25.75 9.64
N TRP A 30 -13.96 26.25 9.15
CA TRP A 30 -13.92 27.31 8.11
C TRP A 30 -13.58 26.74 6.73
N GLU A 31 -13.11 25.50 6.67
CA GLU A 31 -12.84 24.78 5.43
C GLU A 31 -14.16 24.47 4.72
N HIS A 32 -14.26 24.83 3.44
CA HIS A 32 -15.39 24.43 2.61
C HIS A 32 -15.30 22.95 2.23
N GLU A 33 -16.45 22.27 2.20
CA GLU A 33 -16.56 20.92 1.65
C GLU A 33 -16.51 20.99 0.12
N PHE A 34 -15.85 20.02 -0.52
CA PHE A 34 -15.58 20.04 -1.95
C PHE A 34 -16.85 20.14 -2.83
N ASP A 35 -17.91 19.43 -2.45
CA ASP A 35 -19.22 19.47 -3.12
C ASP A 35 -20.18 20.50 -2.49
N TYR A 36 -19.64 21.46 -1.72
CA TYR A 36 -20.35 22.56 -1.05
C TYR A 36 -21.35 22.14 0.03
N ASP A 37 -21.20 20.95 0.63
CA ASP A 37 -22.00 20.49 1.77
C ASP A 37 -21.34 20.81 3.13
N ASP A 38 -21.02 22.08 3.34
CA ASP A 38 -20.32 22.60 4.53
C ASP A 38 -21.01 22.20 5.84
N ALA A 39 -22.34 22.16 5.83
CA ALA A 39 -23.13 21.77 7.00
C ALA A 39 -22.84 20.32 7.42
N LYS A 40 -22.71 19.39 6.47
CA LYS A 40 -22.35 18.01 6.78
C LYS A 40 -20.90 17.85 7.17
N LEU A 41 -19.98 18.63 6.59
CA LEU A 41 -18.59 18.64 7.04
C LEU A 41 -18.47 19.14 8.48
N CYS A 42 -19.19 20.21 8.83
CA CYS A 42 -19.26 20.72 10.20
C CYS A 42 -19.82 19.67 11.17
N ALA A 43 -20.91 19.00 10.79
CA ALA A 43 -21.51 17.94 11.60
C ALA A 43 -20.54 16.74 11.79
N LEU A 44 -19.85 16.33 10.72
CA LEU A 44 -18.84 15.28 10.77
C LEU A 44 -17.68 15.67 11.71
N ALA A 45 -17.16 16.88 11.58
CA ALA A 45 -16.05 17.39 12.37
C ALA A 45 -16.35 17.45 13.88
N ALA A 46 -17.62 17.68 14.25
CA ALA A 46 -18.09 17.71 15.63
C ALA A 46 -18.46 16.32 16.19
N THR A 47 -18.54 15.28 15.34
CA THR A 47 -18.92 13.92 15.75
C THR A 47 -17.77 13.22 16.46
N ASP A 48 -18.05 12.47 17.54
CA ASP A 48 -17.03 11.63 18.19
C ASP A 48 -16.47 10.60 17.21
N TRP A 49 -15.14 10.46 17.17
CA TRP A 49 -14.43 9.62 16.21
C TRP A 49 -14.92 8.15 16.21
N GLN A 50 -15.41 7.63 17.33
CA GLN A 50 -15.92 6.26 17.43
C GLN A 50 -17.22 6.05 16.64
N LEU A 51 -17.93 7.13 16.34
CA LEU A 51 -19.20 7.13 15.61
C LEU A 51 -19.02 7.47 14.13
N ILE A 52 -17.82 7.87 13.71
CA ILE A 52 -17.52 8.23 12.32
C ILE A 52 -17.30 6.96 11.49
N THR A 53 -18.02 6.86 10.37
CA THR A 53 -17.92 5.73 9.46
C THR A 53 -17.03 6.03 8.26
N GLY A 54 -16.44 4.98 7.66
CA GLY A 54 -15.67 5.10 6.43
C GLY A 54 -16.46 5.69 5.25
N ALA A 55 -17.77 5.43 5.18
CA ALA A 55 -18.64 6.02 4.15
C ALA A 55 -18.77 7.55 4.30
N GLN A 56 -18.86 8.06 5.53
CA GLN A 56 -18.86 9.50 5.79
C GLN A 56 -17.52 10.14 5.41
N LEU A 57 -16.40 9.50 5.79
CA LEU A 57 -15.06 9.98 5.45
C LEU A 57 -14.84 10.04 3.94
N ARG A 58 -15.19 8.96 3.22
CA ARG A 58 -15.13 8.91 1.76
C ARG A 58 -15.92 10.06 1.14
N ARG A 59 -17.18 10.21 1.55
CA ARG A 59 -18.12 11.15 0.93
C ARG A 59 -17.76 12.60 1.20
N LEU A 60 -17.37 12.94 2.44
CA LEU A 60 -17.32 14.33 2.90
C LEU A 60 -15.91 14.87 3.10
N TYR A 61 -14.88 14.01 3.08
CA TYR A 61 -13.53 14.46 3.41
C TYR A 61 -12.43 13.98 2.46
N LEU A 62 -12.62 12.82 1.81
CA LEU A 62 -11.60 12.31 0.88
C LEU A 62 -11.37 13.25 -0.31
N HIS A 63 -12.43 13.87 -0.84
CA HIS A 63 -12.31 14.88 -1.90
C HIS A 63 -11.63 16.15 -1.40
N ASN A 64 -11.89 16.58 -0.16
CA ASN A 64 -11.17 17.70 0.45
C ASN A 64 -9.67 17.42 0.54
N LEU A 65 -9.28 16.20 0.93
CA LEU A 65 -7.88 15.78 0.92
C LEU A 65 -7.25 15.85 -0.48
N SER A 66 -8.03 15.65 -1.55
CA SER A 66 -7.53 15.65 -2.94
C SER A 66 -7.51 17.02 -3.61
N TYR A 67 -8.38 17.95 -3.22
CA TYR A 67 -8.62 19.15 -4.03
C TYR A 67 -8.64 20.47 -3.26
N ASN A 68 -8.85 20.44 -1.94
CA ASN A 68 -9.04 21.67 -1.19
C ASN A 68 -7.70 22.29 -0.77
N GLU A 69 -7.55 23.59 -0.97
CA GLU A 69 -6.39 24.40 -0.57
C GLU A 69 -6.84 25.88 -0.42
N PRO A 70 -6.64 26.53 0.75
CA PRO A 70 -6.01 26.00 1.97
C PRO A 70 -6.90 25.02 2.73
N MET A 71 -6.28 24.09 3.46
CA MET A 71 -6.98 23.16 4.36
C MET A 71 -6.87 23.60 5.82
N GLN A 72 -7.88 23.28 6.63
CA GLN A 72 -7.88 23.58 8.06
C GLN A 72 -7.01 22.58 8.84
N PRO A 73 -5.91 23.02 9.49
CA PRO A 73 -5.00 22.11 10.17
C PRO A 73 -5.63 21.32 11.31
N GLU A 74 -6.54 21.93 12.08
CA GLU A 74 -7.25 21.26 13.19
C GLU A 74 -8.15 20.15 12.66
N LEU A 75 -8.86 20.42 11.57
CA LEU A 75 -9.75 19.46 10.92
C LEU A 75 -8.95 18.29 10.35
N PHE A 76 -7.83 18.58 9.68
CA PHE A 76 -6.90 17.56 9.18
C PHE A 76 -6.37 16.67 10.31
N ARG A 77 -5.84 17.25 11.39
CA ARG A 77 -5.34 16.48 12.54
C ARG A 77 -6.42 15.58 13.16
N TYR A 78 -7.69 15.95 13.04
CA TYR A 78 -8.82 15.18 13.55
C TYR A 78 -9.27 14.05 12.61
N LEU A 79 -9.56 14.36 11.33
CA LEU A 79 -10.18 13.43 10.39
C LEU A 79 -9.19 12.58 9.59
N PHE A 80 -8.02 13.11 9.22
CA PHE A 80 -7.00 12.36 8.48
C PHE A 80 -6.58 11.03 9.13
N PRO A 81 -6.30 10.95 10.45
CA PRO A 81 -5.96 9.67 11.07
C PRO A 81 -7.10 8.63 11.00
N LEU A 82 -8.35 9.07 10.90
CA LEU A 82 -9.48 8.15 10.71
C LEU A 82 -9.49 7.61 9.29
N CYS A 83 -9.24 8.45 8.28
CA CYS A 83 -9.05 8.00 6.91
C CYS A 83 -7.93 6.95 6.80
N LEU A 84 -6.79 7.21 7.45
CA LEU A 84 -5.65 6.29 7.47
C LEU A 84 -6.00 4.93 8.12
N ALA A 85 -6.71 4.96 9.24
CA ALA A 85 -7.13 3.74 9.95
C ALA A 85 -8.18 2.96 9.14
N THR A 86 -9.19 3.63 8.60
CA THR A 86 -10.22 3.00 7.76
C THR A 86 -9.61 2.40 6.50
N TRP A 87 -8.70 3.11 5.82
CA TRP A 87 -7.98 2.58 4.67
C TRP A 87 -7.26 1.27 5.02
N HIS A 88 -6.52 1.23 6.14
CA HIS A 88 -5.87 0.00 6.60
C HIS A 88 -6.86 -1.13 6.83
N GLU A 89 -7.93 -0.91 7.58
CA GLU A 89 -8.91 -1.95 7.88
C GLU A 89 -9.54 -2.52 6.60
N GLU A 90 -9.82 -1.67 5.62
CA GLU A 90 -10.39 -2.11 4.35
C GLU A 90 -9.39 -2.85 3.47
N VAL A 91 -8.14 -2.38 3.38
CA VAL A 91 -7.05 -3.10 2.68
C VAL A 91 -6.87 -4.49 3.27
N ILE A 92 -6.86 -4.58 4.59
CA ILE A 92 -6.65 -5.84 5.30
C ILE A 92 -7.85 -6.80 5.15
N LYS A 93 -9.07 -6.27 5.03
CA LYS A 93 -10.30 -7.08 4.88
C LYS A 93 -10.63 -7.46 3.44
N LYS A 94 -10.55 -6.50 2.52
CA LYS A 94 -11.02 -6.62 1.13
C LYS A 94 -9.87 -6.68 0.12
N GLY A 95 -8.72 -6.09 0.44
CA GLY A 95 -7.64 -5.85 -0.53
C GLY A 95 -7.92 -4.60 -1.34
N HIS A 96 -7.90 -4.74 -2.67
CA HIS A 96 -8.11 -3.67 -3.64
C HIS A 96 -9.61 -3.42 -3.90
N GLY A 97 -9.99 -2.22 -4.37
CA GLY A 97 -11.39 -1.85 -4.65
C GLY A 97 -12.21 -1.52 -3.39
N CYS A 98 -11.59 -0.84 -2.43
CA CYS A 98 -12.21 -0.50 -1.15
C CYS A 98 -12.96 0.85 -1.16
N THR A 99 -13.73 1.14 -0.11
CA THR A 99 -14.45 2.43 0.03
C THR A 99 -13.47 3.60 0.03
N MET A 100 -12.26 3.38 0.54
CA MET A 100 -11.16 4.34 0.58
C MET A 100 -10.17 4.19 -0.58
N GLU A 101 -10.61 3.67 -1.75
CA GLU A 101 -9.77 3.45 -2.94
C GLU A 101 -8.98 4.71 -3.37
N PHE A 102 -9.57 5.90 -3.22
CA PHE A 102 -8.94 7.18 -3.58
C PHE A 102 -8.00 7.76 -2.50
N PHE A 103 -7.77 7.06 -1.38
CA PHE A 103 -6.96 7.59 -0.29
C PHE A 103 -5.48 7.75 -0.66
N LEU A 104 -4.90 6.76 -1.32
CA LEU A 104 -3.52 6.87 -1.81
C LEU A 104 -3.39 7.97 -2.86
N HIS A 105 -4.39 8.15 -3.73
CA HIS A 105 -4.44 9.26 -4.66
C HIS A 105 -4.38 10.62 -3.96
N ALA A 106 -5.20 10.84 -2.92
CA ALA A 106 -5.15 12.08 -2.14
C ALA A 106 -3.75 12.34 -1.54
N LEU A 107 -3.09 11.28 -1.07
CA LEU A 107 -1.73 11.34 -0.54
C LEU A 107 -0.66 11.65 -1.58
N ARG A 108 -0.96 11.68 -2.88
CA ARG A 108 0.03 12.16 -3.88
C ARG A 108 0.27 13.66 -3.79
N ARG A 109 -0.61 14.43 -3.15
CA ARG A 109 -0.46 15.88 -3.01
C ARG A 109 0.72 16.23 -2.10
N PRO A 110 1.73 16.96 -2.60
CA PRO A 110 2.85 17.41 -1.77
C PRO A 110 2.40 18.27 -0.58
N PHE A 111 1.33 19.06 -0.75
CA PHE A 111 0.76 19.93 0.29
C PHE A 111 0.42 19.18 1.58
N LEU A 112 -0.21 17.99 1.50
CA LEU A 112 -0.54 17.19 2.69
C LEU A 112 0.70 16.79 3.48
N TRP A 113 1.76 16.40 2.77
CA TRP A 113 3.01 16.01 3.41
C TRP A 113 3.76 17.22 3.96
N GLN A 114 3.85 18.30 3.20
CA GLN A 114 4.73 19.44 3.49
C GLN A 114 4.13 20.38 4.54
N GLU A 115 2.86 20.74 4.36
CA GLU A 115 2.17 21.77 5.15
C GLU A 115 1.31 21.18 6.27
N MET A 116 0.66 20.03 6.03
CA MET A 116 -0.30 19.46 6.98
C MET A 116 0.34 18.49 7.98
N MET A 117 1.55 17.99 7.70
CA MET A 117 2.28 17.06 8.57
C MET A 117 3.66 17.60 8.97
N ASN A 118 4.00 17.48 10.25
CA ASN A 118 5.39 17.66 10.68
C ASN A 118 6.24 16.42 10.34
N SER A 119 7.57 16.55 10.45
CA SER A 119 8.50 15.46 10.09
C SER A 119 8.25 14.14 10.83
N ARG A 120 7.86 14.20 12.12
CA ARG A 120 7.56 13.00 12.90
C ARG A 120 6.28 12.33 12.42
N GLN A 121 5.24 13.10 12.13
CA GLN A 121 3.99 12.60 11.57
C GLN A 121 4.22 11.94 10.21
N ARG A 122 4.97 12.61 9.31
CA ARG A 122 5.36 12.05 8.01
C ARG A 122 6.03 10.69 8.14
N GLN A 123 6.99 10.55 9.05
CA GLN A 123 7.69 9.28 9.27
C GLN A 123 6.75 8.17 9.78
N HIS A 124 5.87 8.49 10.73
CA HIS A 124 4.91 7.52 11.24
C HIS A 124 3.88 7.10 10.18
N VAL A 125 3.38 8.02 9.35
CA VAL A 125 2.45 7.70 8.26
C VAL A 125 3.14 6.82 7.21
N LYS A 126 4.37 7.16 6.81
CA LYS A 126 5.17 6.30 5.90
C LYS A 126 5.34 4.90 6.46
N ARG A 127 5.75 4.76 7.72
CA ARG A 127 5.90 3.43 8.35
C ARG A 127 4.57 2.68 8.41
N PHE A 128 3.47 3.38 8.68
CA PHE A 128 2.15 2.76 8.72
C PHE A 128 1.70 2.23 7.34
N ILE A 129 2.03 2.93 6.25
CA ILE A 129 1.80 2.45 4.88
C ILE A 129 2.61 1.18 4.63
N VAL A 130 3.91 1.17 4.97
CA VAL A 130 4.79 -0.01 4.86
C VAL A 130 4.19 -1.20 5.62
N ASP A 131 3.88 -1.02 6.92
CA ASP A 131 3.30 -2.07 7.76
C ASP A 131 2.00 -2.62 7.18
N THR A 132 1.17 -1.77 6.57
CA THR A 132 -0.13 -2.16 6.00
C THR A 132 0.05 -3.03 4.75
N ILE A 133 0.96 -2.67 3.86
CA ILE A 133 1.23 -3.42 2.63
C ILE A 133 1.84 -4.78 2.97
N ILE A 134 2.82 -4.82 3.88
CA ILE A 134 3.40 -6.08 4.36
C ILE A 134 2.32 -6.96 5.00
N ALA A 135 1.47 -6.40 5.87
CA ALA A 135 0.37 -7.15 6.46
C ALA A 135 -0.66 -7.65 5.43
N ARG A 136 -0.81 -6.98 4.28
CA ARG A 136 -1.65 -7.47 3.18
C ARG A 136 -1.00 -8.65 2.46
N MET A 137 0.30 -8.56 2.14
CA MET A 137 1.07 -9.66 1.54
C MET A 137 0.96 -10.95 2.37
N GLU A 138 1.04 -10.83 3.70
CA GLU A 138 0.90 -11.99 4.60
C GLU A 138 -0.46 -12.70 4.53
N ARG A 139 -1.50 -12.00 4.07
CA ARG A 139 -2.87 -12.52 4.01
C ARG A 139 -3.21 -13.16 2.67
N GLU A 140 -2.52 -12.81 1.59
CA GLU A 140 -2.81 -13.32 0.25
C GLU A 140 -2.01 -14.60 -0.02
N ARG A 141 -2.48 -15.69 0.58
CA ARG A 141 -1.92 -17.05 0.46
C ARG A 141 -2.98 -18.07 0.05
N GLY A 142 -2.56 -19.29 -0.24
CA GLY A 142 -3.40 -20.43 -0.62
C GLY A 142 -3.27 -20.79 -2.09
N GLU A 143 -4.09 -21.74 -2.54
CA GLU A 143 -4.04 -22.29 -3.91
C GLU A 143 -4.39 -21.27 -5.01
N GLN A 144 -5.12 -20.21 -4.67
CA GLN A 144 -5.42 -19.08 -5.54
C GLN A 144 -5.11 -17.77 -4.81
N PRO A 145 -3.82 -17.41 -4.72
CA PRO A 145 -3.42 -16.23 -3.97
C PRO A 145 -3.90 -14.96 -4.70
N GLY A 146 -4.39 -14.00 -3.92
CA GLY A 146 -4.79 -12.69 -4.46
C GLY A 146 -3.59 -11.85 -4.90
N ILE A 147 -3.85 -10.88 -5.77
CA ILE A 147 -2.83 -9.95 -6.31
C ILE A 147 -3.07 -8.49 -5.84
N SER A 148 -3.92 -8.27 -4.85
CA SER A 148 -4.27 -6.90 -4.46
C SER A 148 -3.11 -6.15 -3.80
N TRP A 149 -2.19 -6.87 -3.13
CA TRP A 149 -0.97 -6.31 -2.57
C TRP A 149 -0.11 -5.63 -3.65
N LEU A 150 -0.11 -6.18 -4.88
CA LEU A 150 0.67 -5.66 -5.99
C LEU A 150 0.09 -4.35 -6.50
N LEU A 151 -1.23 -4.28 -6.66
CA LEU A 151 -1.92 -3.04 -7.01
C LEU A 151 -1.69 -1.95 -5.95
N LEU A 152 -1.73 -2.33 -4.67
CA LEU A 152 -1.40 -1.43 -3.55
C LEU A 152 0.06 -0.97 -3.57
N LEU A 153 0.99 -1.85 -3.93
CA LEU A 153 2.41 -1.52 -4.08
C LEU A 153 2.60 -0.47 -5.18
N ASN A 154 1.94 -0.67 -6.33
CA ASN A 154 2.00 0.24 -7.47
C ASN A 154 1.43 1.63 -7.15
N GLU A 155 0.26 1.70 -6.53
CA GLU A 155 -0.31 2.96 -6.06
C GLU A 155 0.65 3.70 -5.12
N THR A 156 1.29 2.97 -4.21
CA THR A 156 2.17 3.53 -3.20
C THR A 156 3.47 4.10 -3.80
N GLY A 157 3.92 3.55 -4.94
CA GLY A 157 5.15 3.99 -5.61
C GLY A 157 5.14 5.46 -6.03
N GLY A 158 3.96 6.05 -6.25
CA GLY A 158 3.81 7.48 -6.55
C GLY A 158 3.41 8.37 -5.38
N VAL A 159 3.20 7.80 -4.19
CA VAL A 159 2.67 8.52 -3.01
C VAL A 159 3.78 9.05 -2.11
N ALA A 160 4.73 8.18 -1.76
CA ALA A 160 5.79 8.52 -0.81
C ALA A 160 7.04 7.66 -1.10
N PRO A 161 8.25 8.14 -0.74
CA PRO A 161 9.48 7.38 -0.93
C PRO A 161 9.57 6.25 0.11
N VAL A 162 8.81 5.18 -0.09
CA VAL A 162 8.68 4.04 0.84
C VAL A 162 8.93 2.69 0.19
N ILE A 163 9.12 2.62 -1.14
CA ILE A 163 9.34 1.35 -1.84
C ILE A 163 10.59 0.66 -1.34
N ALA A 164 11.65 1.42 -1.01
CA ALA A 164 12.86 0.85 -0.45
C ALA A 164 12.62 0.12 0.89
N ASP A 165 11.73 0.64 1.73
CA ASP A 165 11.43 0.01 3.02
C ASP A 165 10.52 -1.21 2.85
N ILE A 166 9.52 -1.12 1.97
CA ILE A 166 8.65 -2.26 1.61
C ILE A 166 9.49 -3.40 1.02
N TRP A 167 10.34 -3.08 0.06
CA TRP A 167 11.21 -4.05 -0.61
C TRP A 167 12.12 -4.76 0.38
N ARG A 168 12.85 -4.01 1.23
CA ARG A 168 13.76 -4.62 2.21
C ARG A 168 13.03 -5.52 3.20
N GLU A 169 11.82 -5.16 3.63
CA GLU A 169 11.03 -5.94 4.59
C GLU A 169 10.39 -7.18 3.94
N TRP A 170 9.94 -7.06 2.68
CA TRP A 170 9.40 -8.16 1.88
C TRP A 170 10.49 -9.17 1.49
N TRP A 171 11.65 -8.70 1.01
CA TRP A 171 12.79 -9.55 0.59
C TRP A 171 13.52 -10.26 1.73
N GLN A 172 13.12 -10.05 3.01
CA GLN A 172 13.58 -10.94 4.08
C GLN A 172 13.04 -12.37 3.89
N LEU A 173 11.90 -12.53 3.21
CA LEU A 173 11.26 -13.82 2.93
C LEU A 173 11.14 -14.70 4.18
N ASP A 174 10.92 -14.07 5.33
CA ASP A 174 10.85 -14.69 6.66
C ASP A 174 9.47 -15.28 6.98
N THR A 175 8.54 -15.19 6.03
CA THR A 175 7.18 -15.72 6.11
C THR A 175 6.77 -16.37 4.78
N PRO A 176 5.85 -17.36 4.81
CA PRO A 176 5.27 -17.91 3.59
C PRO A 176 4.53 -16.85 2.76
N GLY A 177 3.87 -15.87 3.38
CA GLY A 177 3.12 -14.84 2.63
C GLY A 177 4.02 -13.97 1.75
N LYS A 178 5.16 -13.52 2.29
CA LYS A 178 6.18 -12.81 1.53
C LYS A 178 6.76 -13.66 0.39
N ALA A 179 7.03 -14.93 0.66
CA ALA A 179 7.53 -15.86 -0.35
C ALA A 179 6.52 -16.08 -1.48
N VAL A 180 5.24 -16.31 -1.17
CA VAL A 180 4.16 -16.41 -2.17
C VAL A 180 4.07 -15.14 -3.02
N CYS A 181 4.08 -13.96 -2.38
CA CYS A 181 4.07 -12.69 -3.11
C CYS A 181 5.26 -12.56 -4.05
N LEU A 182 6.46 -13.01 -3.64
CA LEU A 182 7.64 -12.99 -4.53
C LEU A 182 7.50 -13.95 -5.70
N ILE A 183 6.97 -15.16 -5.50
CA ILE A 183 6.72 -16.11 -6.59
C ILE A 183 5.71 -15.54 -7.58
N ILE A 184 4.63 -14.92 -7.09
CA ILE A 184 3.65 -14.22 -7.94
C ILE A 184 4.35 -13.10 -8.70
N TYR A 185 5.10 -12.24 -8.00
CA TYR A 185 5.81 -11.12 -8.63
C TYR A 185 6.72 -11.59 -9.76
N ALA A 186 7.51 -12.63 -9.48
CA ALA A 186 8.40 -13.26 -10.44
C ALA A 186 7.65 -13.86 -11.62
N ALA A 187 6.49 -14.50 -11.41
CA ALA A 187 5.73 -15.11 -12.49
C ALA A 187 5.40 -14.09 -13.60
N PHE A 188 5.00 -12.87 -13.24
CA PHE A 188 4.70 -11.85 -14.26
C PHE A 188 5.93 -11.33 -15.04
N LEU A 189 7.13 -11.52 -14.50
CA LEU A 189 8.40 -11.23 -15.17
C LEU A 189 8.94 -12.44 -15.95
N VAL A 190 8.57 -13.65 -15.56
CA VAL A 190 9.02 -14.90 -16.19
C VAL A 190 8.15 -15.25 -17.41
N TYR A 191 6.84 -15.05 -17.31
CA TYR A 191 5.89 -15.40 -18.36
C TYR A 191 5.48 -14.15 -19.16
N PRO A 192 5.18 -14.30 -20.47
CA PRO A 192 4.55 -13.25 -21.24
C PRO A 192 3.11 -12.98 -20.73
N PRO A 193 2.54 -11.81 -21.07
CA PRO A 193 1.13 -11.48 -20.79
C PRO A 193 0.20 -12.60 -21.26
N GLY A 194 -0.74 -13.03 -20.40
CA GLY A 194 -1.73 -14.07 -20.71
C GLY A 194 -1.32 -15.51 -20.38
N ASP A 195 -0.02 -15.78 -20.16
CA ASP A 195 0.50 -17.12 -19.83
C ASP A 195 0.85 -17.30 -18.35
N VAL A 196 0.53 -16.31 -17.52
CA VAL A 196 0.86 -16.28 -16.09
C VAL A 196 0.09 -17.39 -15.34
N PRO A 197 0.77 -18.33 -14.65
CA PRO A 197 0.13 -19.52 -14.08
C PRO A 197 -0.65 -19.28 -12.77
N VAL A 198 -0.60 -18.07 -12.23
CA VAL A 198 -1.14 -17.73 -10.89
C VAL A 198 -2.49 -17.03 -10.91
N SER A 199 -2.95 -16.57 -12.07
CA SER A 199 -4.26 -15.94 -12.25
C SER A 199 -4.59 -15.89 -13.73
N PRO A 200 -5.86 -16.05 -14.17
CA PRO A 200 -6.29 -15.78 -15.54
C PRO A 200 -6.31 -14.27 -15.86
N GLY A 201 -5.24 -13.57 -15.49
CA GLY A 201 -5.10 -12.13 -15.53
C GLY A 201 -3.97 -11.66 -16.45
N ASP A 202 -4.25 -10.61 -17.20
CA ASP A 202 -3.29 -9.93 -18.08
C ASP A 202 -2.21 -9.20 -17.26
N ARG A 203 -1.03 -8.99 -17.85
CA ARG A 203 0.09 -8.25 -17.27
C ARG A 203 -0.24 -6.83 -16.85
N THR A 204 -1.35 -6.30 -17.35
CA THR A 204 -1.93 -5.02 -16.93
C THR A 204 -1.95 -4.85 -15.41
N PHE A 205 -2.08 -5.89 -14.58
CA PHE A 205 -2.01 -5.74 -13.12
C PHE A 205 -0.65 -5.27 -12.57
N PHE A 206 0.44 -5.39 -13.33
CA PHE A 206 1.76 -4.87 -12.96
C PHE A 206 1.88 -3.36 -13.11
N THR A 207 1.08 -2.76 -13.99
CA THR A 207 1.26 -1.37 -14.40
C THR A 207 -0.04 -0.56 -14.38
N VAL A 208 -1.17 -1.21 -14.15
CA VAL A 208 -2.43 -0.56 -13.79
C VAL A 208 -2.33 -0.12 -12.34
N THR A 209 -2.08 1.17 -12.19
CA THR A 209 -2.59 1.96 -11.08
C THR A 209 -4.11 2.14 -11.25
N LEU A 210 -4.86 2.26 -10.15
CA LEU A 210 -6.27 2.71 -10.13
C LEU A 210 -6.46 4.01 -10.91
N PHE A 211 -5.40 4.80 -11.04
CA PHE A 211 -5.35 6.06 -11.76
C PHE A 211 -4.33 5.94 -12.89
N TYR A 212 -4.83 5.80 -14.11
CA TYR A 212 -4.04 6.08 -15.30
C TYR A 212 -3.37 7.47 -15.15
N ASP A 213 -2.14 7.61 -15.63
CA ASP A 213 -1.42 8.90 -15.85
C ASP A 213 -0.58 9.49 -14.71
N PHE A 214 -0.12 8.72 -13.71
CA PHE A 214 0.84 9.27 -12.72
C PHE A 214 2.04 8.36 -12.42
N PRO A 215 3.27 8.79 -12.75
CA PRO A 215 4.47 7.97 -12.59
C PRO A 215 4.80 7.72 -11.12
N TRP A 216 5.63 6.71 -10.88
CA TRP A 216 6.30 6.53 -9.60
C TRP A 216 7.19 7.73 -9.26
N LEU A 217 7.41 7.94 -7.96
CA LEU A 217 8.41 8.92 -7.52
C LEU A 217 9.80 8.50 -8.00
N ALA A 218 10.60 9.47 -8.44
CA ALA A 218 11.94 9.23 -8.98
C ALA A 218 12.84 8.46 -8.01
N GLU A 219 12.74 8.71 -6.71
CA GLU A 219 13.52 8.00 -5.69
C GLU A 219 13.12 6.53 -5.54
N ASN A 220 11.82 6.22 -5.68
CA ASN A 220 11.33 4.85 -5.65
C ASN A 220 11.76 4.10 -6.91
N LEU A 221 11.69 4.76 -8.08
CA LEU A 221 12.13 4.19 -9.34
C LEU A 221 13.64 3.92 -9.34
N ALA A 222 14.45 4.91 -8.94
CA ALA A 222 15.90 4.77 -8.86
C ALA A 222 16.32 3.64 -7.90
N PHE A 223 15.63 3.51 -6.77
CA PHE A 223 15.83 2.37 -5.89
C PHE A 223 15.51 1.05 -6.60
N LEU A 224 14.33 0.93 -7.22
CA LEU A 224 13.91 -0.32 -7.86
C LEU A 224 14.87 -0.73 -8.98
N GLN A 225 15.28 0.22 -9.83
CA GLN A 225 16.30 0.04 -10.87
C GLN A 225 17.61 -0.53 -10.32
N SER A 226 18.00 -0.16 -9.10
CA SER A 226 19.23 -0.63 -8.47
C SER A 226 19.14 -2.04 -7.87
N VAL A 227 17.93 -2.53 -7.57
CA VAL A 227 17.75 -3.80 -6.84
C VAL A 227 17.02 -4.88 -7.63
N LEU A 228 16.20 -4.52 -8.62
CA LEU A 228 15.49 -5.47 -9.47
C LEU A 228 16.37 -5.81 -10.68
N THR A 229 17.06 -6.93 -10.59
CA THR A 229 17.94 -7.48 -11.63
C THR A 229 17.56 -8.93 -11.85
N VAL A 230 17.97 -9.51 -12.99
CA VAL A 230 17.75 -10.95 -13.24
C VAL A 230 18.36 -11.80 -12.11
N ASP A 231 19.57 -11.48 -11.66
CA ASP A 231 20.26 -12.27 -10.62
C ASP A 231 19.63 -12.12 -9.25
N SER A 232 19.23 -10.91 -8.86
CA SER A 232 18.54 -10.69 -7.58
C SER A 232 17.16 -11.34 -7.57
N LEU A 233 16.44 -11.33 -8.71
CA LEU A 233 15.16 -12.01 -8.87
C LEU A 233 15.32 -13.53 -8.73
N LEU A 234 16.25 -14.14 -9.47
CA LEU A 234 16.50 -15.58 -9.41
C LEU A 234 16.92 -16.03 -8.01
N THR A 235 17.82 -15.27 -7.36
CA THR A 235 18.23 -15.54 -5.98
C THR A 235 17.03 -15.50 -5.03
N GLY A 236 16.16 -14.50 -5.19
CA GLY A 236 14.94 -14.38 -4.41
C GLY A 236 13.96 -15.53 -4.64
N ILE A 237 13.78 -15.97 -5.90
CA ILE A 237 12.91 -17.10 -6.25
C ILE A 237 13.38 -18.38 -5.56
N GLU A 238 14.67 -18.69 -5.58
CA GLU A 238 15.22 -19.90 -4.91
C GLU A 238 15.00 -19.84 -3.38
N ALA A 239 15.19 -18.67 -2.77
CA ALA A 239 14.91 -18.47 -1.35
C ALA A 239 13.41 -18.64 -1.03
N ALA A 240 12.53 -18.11 -1.89
CA ALA A 240 11.09 -18.28 -1.74
C ALA A 240 10.64 -19.75 -1.91
N VAL A 241 11.19 -20.48 -2.87
CA VAL A 241 10.94 -21.94 -3.03
C VAL A 241 11.35 -22.68 -1.77
N SER A 242 12.50 -22.35 -1.20
CA SER A 242 12.98 -22.97 0.04
C SER A 242 12.05 -22.67 1.22
N MET A 243 11.55 -21.44 1.34
CA MET A 243 10.57 -21.05 2.37
C MET A 243 9.21 -21.74 2.19
N LEU A 244 8.82 -22.03 0.95
CA LEU A 244 7.54 -22.65 0.62
C LEU A 244 7.59 -24.17 0.58
N HIS A 245 8.67 -24.79 1.03
CA HIS A 245 8.72 -26.24 1.16
C HIS A 245 7.62 -26.74 2.12
N ASP A 246 6.94 -27.82 1.73
CA ASP A 246 5.79 -28.41 2.41
C ASP A 246 4.56 -27.47 2.55
N CYS A 247 4.54 -26.35 1.82
CA CYS A 247 3.38 -25.48 1.69
C CYS A 247 2.53 -25.86 0.47
N SER A 248 1.25 -25.46 0.47
CA SER A 248 0.33 -25.69 -0.67
C SER A 248 0.85 -25.09 -1.98
N GLU A 249 1.64 -24.02 -1.90
CA GLU A 249 2.14 -23.23 -3.01
C GLU A 249 3.48 -23.76 -3.58
N GLU A 250 4.05 -24.82 -2.99
CA GLU A 250 5.36 -25.37 -3.37
C GLU A 250 5.42 -25.73 -4.86
N ALA A 251 4.38 -26.40 -5.38
CA ALA A 251 4.35 -26.86 -6.76
C ALA A 251 4.42 -25.70 -7.76
N LEU A 252 3.68 -24.62 -7.47
CA LEU A 252 3.74 -23.38 -8.25
C LEU A 252 5.13 -22.75 -8.14
N ALA A 253 5.66 -22.60 -6.93
CA ALA A 253 6.96 -21.98 -6.70
C ALA A 253 8.08 -22.71 -7.47
N ARG A 254 8.10 -24.04 -7.43
CA ARG A 254 9.07 -24.88 -8.17
C ARG A 254 8.94 -24.72 -9.68
N ARG A 255 7.71 -24.65 -10.20
CA ARG A 255 7.46 -24.41 -11.62
C ARG A 255 8.02 -23.06 -12.06
N VAL A 256 7.67 -21.98 -11.35
CA VAL A 256 8.17 -20.63 -11.63
C VAL A 256 9.70 -20.58 -11.57
N ALA A 257 10.32 -21.22 -10.58
CA ALA A 257 11.78 -21.27 -10.47
C ALA A 257 12.44 -22.00 -11.64
N GLN A 258 11.90 -23.15 -12.06
CA GLN A 258 12.43 -23.90 -13.18
C GLN A 258 12.32 -23.11 -14.49
N ASP A 259 11.17 -22.46 -14.72
CA ASP A 259 10.94 -21.65 -15.92
C ASP A 259 11.82 -20.38 -15.90
N ALA A 260 11.99 -19.74 -14.75
CA ALA A 260 12.82 -18.54 -14.61
C ALA A 260 14.29 -18.78 -14.99
N ARG A 261 14.85 -19.95 -14.66
CA ARG A 261 16.23 -20.33 -15.03
C ARG A 261 16.41 -20.41 -16.55
N ASN A 262 15.37 -20.81 -17.27
CA ASN A 262 15.39 -20.96 -18.73
C ASN A 262 15.04 -19.64 -19.46
N SER A 263 14.47 -18.67 -18.76
CA SER A 263 13.91 -17.44 -19.33
C SER A 263 14.68 -16.17 -18.96
N ARG A 264 15.99 -16.27 -18.68
CA ARG A 264 16.81 -15.13 -18.22
C ARG A 264 16.74 -13.90 -19.13
N GLU A 265 16.81 -14.10 -20.44
CA GLU A 265 16.73 -13.00 -21.42
C GLU A 265 15.34 -12.36 -21.43
N ILE A 266 14.29 -13.17 -21.34
CA ILE A 266 12.90 -12.68 -21.25
C ILE A 266 12.77 -11.82 -19.99
N ILE A 267 13.21 -12.32 -18.83
CA ILE A 267 13.14 -11.58 -17.56
C ILE A 267 13.84 -10.23 -17.66
N ALA A 268 15.01 -10.15 -18.31
CA ALA A 268 15.73 -8.89 -18.49
C ALA A 268 14.88 -7.86 -19.25
N ILE A 269 14.29 -8.26 -20.38
CA ILE A 269 13.38 -7.42 -21.17
C ILE A 269 12.17 -7.01 -20.32
N GLN A 270 11.57 -7.93 -19.56
CA GLN A 270 10.41 -7.60 -18.73
C GLN A 270 10.70 -6.64 -17.59
N ILE A 271 11.89 -6.73 -17.01
CA ILE A 271 12.33 -5.76 -16.00
C ILE A 271 12.48 -4.38 -16.65
N GLU A 272 13.10 -4.29 -17.82
CA GLU A 272 13.23 -3.02 -18.56
C GLU A 272 11.86 -2.42 -18.90
N ASP A 273 10.97 -3.20 -19.51
CA ASP A 273 9.61 -2.77 -19.86
C ASP A 273 8.84 -2.29 -18.62
N LEU A 274 8.90 -3.05 -17.51
CA LEU A 274 8.25 -2.66 -16.26
C LEU A 274 8.78 -1.31 -15.74
N LEU A 275 10.11 -1.13 -15.73
CA LEU A 275 10.72 0.09 -15.23
C LEU A 275 10.38 1.31 -16.09
N GLU A 276 10.26 1.12 -17.41
CA GLU A 276 9.76 2.16 -18.31
C GLU A 276 8.29 2.50 -18.07
N GLU A 277 7.44 1.49 -17.88
CA GLU A 277 6.02 1.70 -17.63
C GLU A 277 5.77 2.41 -16.29
N LEU A 278 6.52 2.07 -15.23
CA LEU A 278 6.41 2.75 -13.93
C LEU A 278 6.90 4.22 -13.97
N ALA A 279 7.66 4.60 -14.99
CA ALA A 279 8.17 5.95 -15.18
C ALA A 279 7.25 6.87 -15.99
N ARG A 280 6.19 6.33 -16.60
CA ARG A 280 5.19 7.06 -17.39
C ARG A 280 3.99 7.48 -16.55
#